data_AF-A0A0F9NCY3-F1
#
_entry.id   AF-A0A0F9NCY3-F1
#
_cell.length_a   1.000
_cell.length_b   1.000
_cell.length_c   1.000
_cell.angle_alpha   90.00
_cell.angle_beta   90.00
_cell.angle_gamma   90.00
#
_symmetry.space_group_name_H-M   'P 1'
#
loop_
_entity.id
_entity.type
_entity.pdbx_description
1 polymer ?
#
loop_
_entity_poly.entity_id
_entity_poly.type
_entity_poly.pdbx_seq_one_letter_code
_entity_poly.pdbx_strand_id
1 'polypeptide(L)'
;GCEETNVPEQLAAQFGEELAEVLPGPVNMPWEVRKVRYRHRMIAFYLAAGLPQVEIAKALDFSPEHISRVATSPLIQAEVQALQEQAGMKAITFRMEQIAEDALEVAYDVMMDRATSPNVRVTAAFNFLHQVVGKPLQRQVHEVYDYGQLLTELDRLKREQVQAPIDITPEETDGGNSGSEPN
;
A
#
# COMPACT_ATOMS: atom_id res chain seq x y z
N GLY A 1 -16.13 -93.83 1.01
CA GLY A 1 -15.02 -92.88 1.08
C GLY A 1 -14.81 -92.34 -0.30
N CYS A 2 -15.10 -91.06 -0.50
CA CYS A 2 -14.79 -90.34 -1.72
C CYS A 2 -14.23 -89.00 -1.26
N GLU A 3 -12.90 -88.92 -1.22
CA GLU A 3 -12.15 -87.67 -1.15
C GLU A 3 -12.13 -87.04 -2.56
N GLU A 4 -11.66 -85.79 -2.62
CA GLU A 4 -11.23 -85.04 -3.81
C GLU A 4 -12.36 -84.36 -4.61
N THR A 5 -12.39 -83.04 -4.84
CA THR A 5 -11.36 -81.99 -4.74
C THR A 5 -12.04 -80.62 -4.58
N ASN A 6 -11.68 -79.85 -3.56
CA ASN A 6 -12.07 -78.44 -3.39
C ASN A 6 -11.02 -77.55 -4.08
N VAL A 7 -11.08 -77.46 -5.41
CA VAL A 7 -10.15 -76.65 -6.23
C VAL A 7 -10.61 -75.20 -6.51
N PRO A 8 -11.90 -74.78 -6.45
CA PRO A 8 -12.25 -73.42 -6.86
C PRO A 8 -11.92 -72.36 -5.79
N GLU A 9 -11.69 -72.74 -4.54
CA GLU A 9 -11.49 -71.80 -3.43
C GLU A 9 -10.06 -71.24 -3.36
N GLN A 10 -9.06 -72.01 -3.77
CA GLN A 10 -7.65 -71.57 -3.72
C GLN A 10 -7.24 -70.70 -4.92
N LEU A 11 -7.94 -70.82 -6.06
CA LEU A 11 -7.68 -69.96 -7.22
C LEU A 11 -8.25 -68.54 -7.01
N ALA A 12 -9.38 -68.39 -6.32
CA ALA A 12 -9.98 -67.10 -6.02
C ALA A 12 -9.14 -66.26 -5.03
N ALA A 13 -8.40 -66.91 -4.12
CA ALA A 13 -7.54 -66.24 -3.15
C ALA A 13 -6.25 -65.67 -3.78
N GLN A 14 -5.70 -66.29 -4.82
CA GLN A 14 -4.48 -65.80 -5.49
C GLN A 14 -4.72 -64.64 -6.44
N PHE A 15 -5.91 -64.54 -7.06
CA PHE A 15 -6.22 -63.46 -8.02
C PHE A 15 -7.04 -62.31 -7.41
N GLY A 16 -7.45 -62.40 -6.16
CA GLY A 16 -8.25 -61.38 -5.47
C GLY A 16 -7.43 -60.21 -4.92
N GLU A 17 -6.17 -60.43 -4.54
CA GLU A 17 -5.32 -59.38 -3.95
C GLU A 17 -4.58 -58.53 -5.00
N GLU A 18 -4.15 -59.10 -6.14
CA GLU A 18 -3.42 -58.34 -7.17
C GLU A 18 -4.29 -57.35 -7.96
N LEU A 19 -5.62 -57.52 -7.99
CA LEU A 19 -6.53 -56.61 -8.70
C LEU A 19 -7.06 -55.45 -7.85
N ALA A 20 -6.88 -55.50 -6.53
CA ALA A 20 -7.31 -54.42 -5.63
C ALA A 20 -6.32 -53.24 -5.59
N GLU A 21 -5.07 -53.43 -6.03
CA GLU A 21 -3.99 -52.43 -5.90
C GLU A 21 -3.94 -51.40 -7.07
N VAL A 22 -4.73 -51.60 -8.14
CA VAL A 22 -4.66 -50.76 -9.36
C VAL A 22 -5.94 -49.95 -9.63
N LEU A 23 -6.93 -49.98 -8.73
CA LEU A 23 -8.04 -49.03 -8.80
C LEU A 23 -7.72 -47.84 -7.91
N PRO A 24 -7.47 -46.64 -8.46
CA PRO A 24 -7.38 -45.45 -7.63
C PRO A 24 -8.69 -45.37 -6.84
N GLY A 25 -8.61 -45.42 -5.51
CA GLY A 25 -9.75 -45.17 -4.63
C GLY A 25 -10.45 -43.88 -5.05
N PRO A 26 -11.73 -43.67 -4.70
CA PRO A 26 -12.50 -42.53 -5.15
C PRO A 26 -11.68 -41.26 -4.96
N VAL A 27 -11.27 -40.65 -6.08
CA VAL A 27 -10.44 -39.44 -6.10
C VAL A 27 -11.22 -38.42 -5.31
N ASN A 28 -10.74 -38.11 -4.10
CA ASN A 28 -11.39 -37.20 -3.18
C ASN A 28 -11.14 -35.78 -3.71
N MET A 29 -11.85 -35.43 -4.79
CA MET A 29 -11.75 -34.10 -5.38
C MET A 29 -12.21 -33.10 -4.33
N PRO A 30 -11.41 -32.05 -4.03
CA PRO A 30 -11.83 -31.03 -3.08
C PRO A 30 -13.17 -30.45 -3.54
N TRP A 31 -14.14 -30.46 -2.64
CA TRP A 31 -15.44 -29.85 -2.92
C TRP A 31 -15.24 -28.35 -3.12
N GLU A 32 -15.66 -27.83 -4.26
CA GLU A 32 -15.53 -26.42 -4.60
C GLU A 32 -16.83 -25.84 -5.11
N VAL A 33 -17.12 -24.60 -4.69
CA VAL A 33 -18.26 -23.84 -5.18
C VAL A 33 -17.97 -23.40 -6.62
N ARG A 34 -18.69 -23.95 -7.60
CA ARG A 34 -18.54 -23.55 -9.02
C ARG A 34 -19.24 -22.24 -9.36
N LYS A 35 -20.29 -21.89 -8.62
CA LYS A 35 -21.11 -20.69 -8.86
C LYS A 35 -21.63 -20.12 -7.55
N VAL A 36 -21.43 -18.82 -7.35
CA VAL A 36 -21.97 -18.09 -6.20
C VAL A 36 -23.48 -17.94 -6.37
N ARG A 37 -24.25 -18.48 -5.42
CA ARG A 37 -25.71 -18.33 -5.34
C ARG A 37 -26.06 -17.28 -4.28
N TYR A 38 -27.30 -16.81 -4.26
CA TYR A 38 -27.77 -15.83 -3.27
C TYR A 38 -27.43 -16.22 -1.82
N ARG A 39 -27.68 -17.48 -1.44
CA ARG A 39 -27.35 -17.97 -0.10
C ARG A 39 -25.84 -17.95 0.20
N HIS A 40 -24.98 -18.19 -0.79
CA HIS A 40 -23.53 -18.07 -0.62
C HIS A 40 -23.09 -16.61 -0.44
N ARG A 41 -23.75 -15.66 -1.11
CA ARG A 41 -23.52 -14.23 -0.88
C ARG A 41 -23.91 -13.79 0.52
N MET A 42 -25.00 -14.32 1.07
CA MET A 42 -25.36 -14.06 2.46
C MET A 42 -24.30 -14.59 3.43
N ILE A 43 -23.78 -15.80 3.20
CA ILE A 43 -22.67 -16.35 4.00
C ILE A 43 -21.44 -15.44 3.88
N ALA A 44 -21.06 -15.02 2.66
CA ALA A 44 -19.96 -14.09 2.44
C ALA A 44 -20.17 -12.74 3.17
N PHE A 45 -21.39 -12.21 3.17
CA PHE A 45 -21.73 -10.97 3.88
C PHE A 45 -21.54 -11.10 5.39
N TYR A 46 -22.03 -12.19 6.01
CA TYR A 46 -21.84 -12.40 7.44
C TYR A 46 -20.37 -12.69 7.82
N LEU A 47 -19.63 -13.38 6.95
CA LEU A 47 -18.18 -13.57 7.12
C LEU A 47 -17.41 -12.25 7.01
N ALA A 48 -17.77 -11.40 6.04
CA ALA A 48 -17.19 -10.07 5.89
C ALA A 48 -17.47 -9.18 7.11
N ALA A 49 -18.64 -9.34 7.74
CA ALA A 49 -19.01 -8.70 8.99
C ALA A 49 -18.30 -9.29 10.25
N GLY A 50 -17.55 -10.38 10.10
CA GLY A 50 -16.75 -10.98 11.17
C GLY A 50 -17.52 -11.93 12.09
N LEU A 51 -18.71 -12.41 11.71
CA LEU A 51 -19.45 -13.36 12.53
C LEU A 51 -18.80 -14.76 12.52
N PRO A 52 -18.82 -15.50 13.64
CA PRO A 52 -18.29 -16.86 13.69
C PRO A 52 -19.21 -17.82 12.90
N GLN A 53 -18.61 -18.81 12.22
CA GLN A 53 -19.32 -19.75 11.34
C GLN A 53 -20.48 -20.49 12.02
N VAL A 54 -20.37 -20.75 13.33
CA VAL A 54 -21.41 -21.40 14.15
C VAL A 54 -22.66 -20.51 14.29
N GLU A 55 -22.50 -19.19 14.38
CA GLU A 55 -23.63 -18.28 14.46
C GLU A 55 -24.28 -18.08 13.09
N ILE A 56 -23.47 -18.04 12.03
CA ILE A 56 -23.96 -18.01 10.65
C ILE A 56 -24.82 -19.25 10.36
N ALA A 57 -24.40 -20.42 10.87
CA ALA A 57 -25.15 -21.67 10.74
C ALA A 57 -26.54 -21.58 11.36
N LYS A 58 -26.63 -21.00 12.56
CA LYS A 58 -27.91 -20.77 13.24
C LYS A 58 -28.77 -19.75 12.52
N ALA A 59 -28.17 -18.68 12.00
CA ALA A 59 -28.89 -17.60 11.33
C ALA A 59 -29.48 -18.01 9.97
N LEU A 60 -28.79 -18.88 9.23
CA LEU A 60 -29.19 -19.30 7.88
C LEU A 60 -29.79 -20.71 7.81
N ASP A 61 -29.97 -21.38 8.96
CA ASP A 61 -30.49 -22.73 9.10
C ASP A 61 -29.71 -23.75 8.24
N PHE A 62 -28.38 -23.74 8.38
CA PHE A 62 -27.46 -24.65 7.69
C PHE A 62 -26.59 -25.43 8.65
N SER A 63 -26.04 -26.56 8.20
CA SER A 63 -25.05 -27.28 9.00
C SER A 63 -23.73 -26.50 9.09
N PRO A 64 -23.05 -26.51 10.26
CA PRO A 64 -21.76 -25.85 10.42
C PRO A 64 -20.71 -26.36 9.43
N GLU A 65 -20.72 -27.66 9.11
CA GLU A 65 -19.82 -28.26 8.12
C GLU A 65 -20.03 -27.67 6.72
N HIS A 66 -21.29 -27.42 6.33
CA HIS A 66 -21.59 -26.83 5.03
C HIS A 66 -21.01 -25.41 4.93
N ILE A 67 -21.16 -24.60 5.98
CA ILE A 67 -20.61 -23.24 6.00
C ILE A 67 -19.09 -23.26 6.00
N SER A 68 -18.46 -24.17 6.75
CA SER A 68 -17.01 -24.32 6.75
C SER A 68 -16.47 -24.64 5.35
N ARG A 69 -17.14 -25.56 4.62
CA ARG A 69 -16.81 -25.89 3.23
C ARG A 69 -17.00 -24.69 2.30
N VAL A 70 -18.12 -23.97 2.42
CA VAL A 70 -18.40 -22.76 1.62
C VAL A 70 -17.38 -21.66 1.90
N ALA A 71 -17.03 -21.42 3.16
CA ALA A 71 -16.09 -20.38 3.59
C ALA A 71 -14.65 -20.64 3.12
N THR A 72 -14.27 -21.91 2.99
CA THR A 72 -12.95 -22.32 2.51
C THR A 72 -12.83 -22.21 0.98
N SER A 73 -13.95 -22.02 0.27
CA SER A 73 -13.94 -21.92 -1.19
C SER A 73 -13.32 -20.61 -1.68
N PRO A 74 -12.41 -20.64 -2.68
CA PRO A 74 -11.71 -19.44 -3.16
C PRO A 74 -12.65 -18.39 -3.75
N LEU A 75 -13.75 -18.79 -4.39
CA LEU A 75 -14.74 -17.85 -4.92
C LEU A 75 -15.45 -17.04 -3.82
N ILE A 76 -15.68 -17.66 -2.65
CA ILE A 76 -16.33 -16.99 -1.52
C ILE A 76 -15.35 -16.09 -0.81
N GLN A 77 -14.09 -16.50 -0.66
CA GLN A 77 -13.04 -15.63 -0.12
C GLN A 77 -12.83 -14.38 -0.96
N ALA A 78 -12.86 -14.51 -2.30
CA ALA A 78 -12.81 -13.36 -3.20
C ALA A 78 -14.01 -12.42 -3.01
N GLU A 79 -15.23 -12.95 -2.85
CA GLU A 79 -16.42 -12.13 -2.59
C GLU A 79 -16.34 -11.44 -1.21
N VAL A 80 -15.85 -12.14 -0.17
CA VAL A 80 -15.63 -11.57 1.17
C VAL A 80 -14.63 -10.42 1.10
N GLN A 81 -13.51 -10.61 0.39
CA GLN A 81 -12.51 -9.57 0.21
C GLN A 81 -13.10 -8.36 -0.53
N ALA A 82 -13.84 -8.57 -1.62
CA ALA A 82 -14.48 -7.48 -2.36
C ALA A 82 -15.47 -6.70 -1.48
N LEU A 83 -16.26 -7.39 -0.64
CA LEU A 83 -17.17 -6.76 0.32
C LEU A 83 -16.42 -5.98 1.40
N GLN A 84 -15.30 -6.52 1.90
CA GLN A 84 -14.45 -5.85 2.89
C GLN A 84 -13.73 -4.64 2.32
N GLU A 85 -13.29 -4.68 1.06
CA GLU A 85 -12.71 -3.52 0.37
C GLU A 85 -13.76 -2.42 0.15
N GLN A 86 -14.96 -2.81 -0.28
CA GLN A 86 -16.08 -1.88 -0.45
C GLN A 86 -16.52 -1.23 0.88
N ALA A 87 -16.55 -2.02 1.96
CA ALA A 87 -16.86 -1.52 3.30
C ALA A 87 -15.69 -0.71 3.89
N GLY A 88 -14.46 -1.15 3.66
CA GLY A 88 -13.22 -0.55 4.15
C GLY A 88 -12.99 0.84 3.56
N MET A 89 -13.23 1.03 2.27
CA MET A 89 -13.14 2.37 1.67
C MET A 89 -14.14 3.34 2.29
N LYS A 90 -15.40 2.92 2.51
CA LYS A 90 -16.42 3.76 3.15
C LYS A 90 -16.12 4.03 4.63
N ALA A 91 -15.58 3.04 5.35
CA ALA A 91 -15.23 3.19 6.76
C ALA A 91 -13.98 4.06 6.97
N ILE A 92 -13.00 4.01 6.06
CA ILE A 92 -11.81 4.85 6.12
C ILE A 92 -12.17 6.30 5.79
N THR A 93 -12.97 6.57 4.75
CA THR A 93 -13.40 7.94 4.45
C THR A 93 -14.24 8.51 5.59
N PHE A 94 -15.19 7.73 6.12
CA PHE A 94 -16.02 8.16 7.24
C PHE A 94 -15.20 8.42 8.52
N ARG A 95 -14.25 7.53 8.86
CA ARG A 95 -13.35 7.78 10.00
C ARG A 95 -12.40 8.94 9.76
N MET A 96 -11.93 9.14 8.54
CA MET A 96 -11.09 10.30 8.20
C MET A 96 -11.87 11.61 8.30
N GLU A 97 -13.14 11.62 7.89
CA GLU A 97 -14.04 12.77 8.07
C GLU A 97 -14.24 13.06 9.56
N GLN A 98 -14.53 12.05 10.39
CA GLN A 98 -14.66 12.23 11.84
C GLN A 98 -13.35 12.71 12.50
N ILE A 99 -12.20 12.14 12.13
CA ILE A 99 -10.89 12.58 12.63
C ILE A 99 -10.60 14.03 12.22
N ALA A 100 -11.03 14.45 11.02
CA ALA A 100 -10.87 15.82 10.57
C ALA A 100 -11.74 16.79 11.37
N GLU A 101 -12.99 16.41 11.70
CA GLU A 101 -13.87 17.19 12.58
C GLU A 101 -13.28 17.33 13.99
N ASP A 102 -12.85 16.23 14.60
CA ASP A 102 -12.22 16.23 15.93
C ASP A 102 -10.93 17.08 15.95
N ALA A 103 -10.11 16.99 14.89
CA ALA A 103 -8.89 17.76 14.77
C ALA A 103 -9.15 19.28 14.65
N LEU A 104 -10.25 19.67 14.02
CA LEU A 104 -10.65 21.08 13.93
C LEU A 104 -11.09 21.63 15.29
N GLU A 105 -11.84 20.84 16.07
CA GLU A 105 -12.26 21.21 17.43
C GLU A 105 -11.03 21.38 18.35
N VAL A 106 -10.10 20.43 18.32
CA VAL A 106 -8.84 20.52 19.09
C VAL A 106 -8.02 21.74 18.68
N ALA A 107 -7.92 22.04 17.38
CA ALA A 107 -7.21 23.23 16.91
C ALA A 107 -7.87 24.53 17.41
N TYR A 108 -9.20 24.57 17.46
CA TYR A 108 -9.95 25.69 18.02
C TYR A 108 -9.68 25.88 19.51
N ASP A 109 -9.75 24.80 20.28
CA ASP A 109 -9.49 24.83 21.73
C ASP A 109 -8.07 25.30 22.04
N VAL A 110 -7.09 24.79 21.30
CA VAL A 110 -5.69 25.20 21.42
C VAL A 110 -5.50 26.68 21.11
N MET A 111 -6.21 27.24 20.12
CA MET A 111 -6.13 28.69 19.81
C MET A 111 -6.72 29.57 20.92
N MET A 112 -7.82 29.11 21.53
CA MET A 112 -8.60 29.87 22.51
C MET A 112 -8.08 29.72 23.93
N ASP A 113 -7.36 28.64 24.23
CA ASP A 113 -6.75 28.43 25.52
C ASP A 113 -5.64 29.45 25.80
N ARG A 114 -5.79 30.19 26.91
CA ARG A 114 -4.83 31.19 27.38
C ARG A 114 -3.68 30.59 28.18
N ALA A 115 -3.82 29.36 28.67
CA ALA A 115 -2.75 28.64 29.37
C ALA A 115 -1.71 28.08 28.39
N THR A 116 -2.11 27.78 27.15
CA THR A 116 -1.22 27.31 26.09
C THR A 116 -0.26 28.40 25.61
N SER A 117 0.97 28.01 25.24
CA SER A 117 2.02 28.95 24.84
C SER A 117 1.61 29.79 23.61
N PRO A 118 1.98 31.09 23.56
CA PRO A 118 1.62 31.97 22.45
C PRO A 118 2.04 31.45 21.07
N ASN A 119 3.22 30.82 20.97
CA ASN A 119 3.72 30.28 19.70
C ASN A 119 2.84 29.13 19.18
N VAL A 120 2.43 28.23 20.07
CA VAL A 120 1.55 27.10 19.70
C VAL A 120 0.18 27.60 19.23
N ARG A 121 -0.37 28.63 19.88
CA ARG A 121 -1.63 29.26 19.49
C ARG A 121 -1.57 29.90 18.10
N VAL A 122 -0.47 30.61 17.82
CA VAL A 122 -0.23 31.25 16.52
C VAL A 122 -0.08 30.19 15.42
N THR A 123 0.67 29.12 15.67
CA THR A 123 0.80 28.01 14.72
C THR A 123 -0.53 27.31 14.45
N ALA A 124 -1.34 27.05 15.49
CA ALA A 124 -2.68 26.49 15.33
C ALA A 124 -3.58 27.41 14.48
N ALA A 125 -3.53 28.73 14.72
CA ALA A 125 -4.29 29.70 13.95
C ALA A 125 -3.88 29.77 12.48
N PHE A 126 -2.58 29.74 12.17
CA PHE A 126 -2.10 29.69 10.78
C PHE A 126 -2.51 28.40 10.07
N ASN A 127 -2.41 27.25 10.75
CA ASN A 127 -2.83 25.97 10.18
C ASN A 127 -4.34 25.92 9.92
N PHE A 128 -5.15 26.47 10.84
CA PHE A 128 -6.60 26.61 10.67
C PHE A 128 -6.95 27.51 9.48
N LEU A 129 -6.31 28.69 9.38
CA LEU A 129 -6.49 29.62 8.25
C LEU A 129 -6.13 28.97 6.91
N HIS A 130 -5.05 28.21 6.84
CA HIS A 130 -4.65 27.51 5.61
C HIS A 130 -5.65 26.43 5.20
N GLN A 131 -6.35 25.81 6.15
CA GLN A 131 -7.36 24.81 5.87
C GLN A 131 -8.68 25.45 5.38
N VAL A 132 -9.05 26.62 5.91
CA VAL A 132 -10.29 27.33 5.55
C VAL A 132 -10.14 28.15 4.26
N VAL A 133 -9.03 28.86 4.10
CA VAL A 133 -8.80 29.80 2.98
C VAL A 133 -8.04 29.14 1.82
N GLY A 134 -7.51 27.94 2.05
CA GLY A 134 -6.61 27.24 1.12
C GLY A 134 -5.16 27.68 1.31
N LYS A 135 -4.21 26.79 0.96
CA LYS A 135 -2.78 27.12 1.01
C LYS A 135 -2.47 28.17 -0.07
N PRO A 136 -1.68 29.21 0.24
CA PRO A 136 -1.22 30.13 -0.78
C PRO A 136 -0.48 29.35 -1.87
N LEU A 137 -0.97 29.47 -3.11
CA LEU A 137 -0.35 28.82 -4.27
C LEU A 137 1.09 29.35 -4.38
N GLN A 138 2.05 28.48 -4.10
CA GLN A 138 3.45 28.80 -4.31
C GLN A 138 3.67 28.90 -5.83
N ARG A 139 3.64 30.13 -6.34
CA ARG A 139 4.01 30.42 -7.73
C ARG A 139 5.50 30.18 -7.86
N GLN A 140 5.88 28.95 -8.20
CA GLN A 140 7.24 28.66 -8.63
C GLN A 140 7.43 29.37 -9.98
N VAL A 141 8.00 30.57 -9.94
CA VAL A 141 8.56 31.20 -11.13
C VAL A 141 9.83 30.40 -11.44
N HIS A 142 9.69 29.37 -12.27
CA HIS A 142 10.84 28.83 -12.97
C HIS A 142 11.23 29.87 -14.01
N GLU A 143 12.16 30.76 -13.66
CA GLU A 143 13.00 31.38 -14.70
C GLU A 143 13.79 30.24 -15.33
N VAL A 144 13.26 29.71 -16.42
CA VAL A 144 14.00 28.85 -17.33
C VAL A 144 15.05 29.76 -17.96
N TYR A 145 16.22 29.82 -17.33
CA TYR A 145 17.40 30.31 -18.00
C TYR A 145 17.70 29.31 -19.11
N ASP A 146 17.40 29.72 -20.35
CA ASP A 146 17.85 29.00 -21.54
C ASP A 146 19.38 29.02 -21.51
N TYR A 147 19.98 27.89 -21.13
CA TYR A 147 21.43 27.71 -21.07
C TYR A 147 22.09 28.06 -22.41
N GLY A 148 21.35 28.00 -23.53
CA GLY A 148 21.82 28.47 -24.83
C GLY A 148 22.13 29.96 -24.85
N GLN A 149 21.32 30.80 -24.21
CA GLN A 149 21.54 32.25 -24.14
C GLN A 149 22.71 32.59 -23.20
N LEU A 150 22.82 31.87 -22.08
CA LEU A 150 23.95 32.01 -21.14
C LEU A 150 25.28 31.59 -21.75
N LEU A 151 25.29 30.49 -22.51
CA LEU A 151 26.49 30.04 -23.24
C LEU A 151 26.85 31.00 -24.37
N THR A 152 25.86 31.55 -25.08
CA THR A 152 26.08 32.55 -26.13
C THR A 152 26.65 33.84 -25.56
N GLU A 153 26.18 34.30 -24.40
CA GLU A 153 26.75 35.48 -23.73
C GLU A 153 28.13 35.22 -23.12
N LEU A 154 28.38 34.01 -22.59
CA LEU A 154 29.73 33.61 -22.17
C LEU A 154 30.71 33.60 -23.34
N ASP A 155 30.31 33.07 -24.50
CA ASP A 155 31.14 33.05 -25.70
C ASP A 155 31.37 34.45 -26.28
N ARG A 156 30.38 35.33 -26.19
CA ARG A 156 30.53 36.75 -26.57
C ARG A 156 31.54 37.46 -25.67
N LEU A 157 31.40 37.35 -24.35
CA LEU A 157 32.33 37.98 -23.40
C LEU A 157 33.76 37.43 -23.55
N LYS A 158 33.89 36.14 -23.82
CA LYS A 158 35.20 35.52 -24.06
C LYS A 158 35.85 36.05 -25.35
N ARG A 159 35.07 36.31 -26.41
CA ARG A 159 35.59 36.95 -27.64
C ARG A 159 35.97 38.41 -27.42
N GLU A 160 35.22 39.14 -26.60
CA GLU A 160 35.53 40.53 -26.25
C GLU A 160 36.85 40.64 -25.44
N GLN A 161 37.14 39.68 -24.54
CA GLN A 161 38.39 39.67 -23.76
C GLN A 161 39.65 39.28 -24.55
N VAL A 162 39.52 38.50 -25.64
CA VAL A 162 40.67 38.06 -26.46
C VAL A 162 41.16 39.17 -27.41
N GLN A 163 40.40 40.25 -27.61
CA GLN A 163 40.71 41.31 -28.57
C GLN A 163 41.29 42.60 -27.95
N ALA A 164 41.70 42.60 -26.68
CA ALA A 164 42.51 43.68 -26.13
C ALA A 164 44.00 43.34 -26.36
N PRO A 165 44.75 44.09 -27.19
CA PRO A 165 46.19 43.89 -27.33
C PRO A 165 46.84 44.09 -25.96
N ILE A 166 47.46 43.04 -25.42
CA ILE A 166 48.29 43.17 -24.22
C ILE A 166 49.58 43.84 -24.71
N ASP A 167 49.66 45.15 -24.51
CA ASP A 167 50.89 45.92 -24.69
C ASP A 167 51.79 45.61 -23.48
N ILE A 168 52.76 44.71 -23.66
CA ILE A 168 53.69 44.32 -22.61
C ILE A 168 54.92 45.22 -22.73
N THR A 169 54.86 46.42 -22.14
CA THR A 169 56.09 47.16 -21.82
C THR A 169 56.65 46.62 -20.52
N PRO A 170 57.90 46.10 -20.49
CA PRO A 170 58.50 45.61 -19.26
C PRO A 170 58.97 46.81 -18.42
N GLU A 171 58.22 47.14 -17.38
CA GLU A 171 58.60 48.14 -16.39
C GLU A 171 59.49 47.47 -15.32
N GLU A 172 60.76 47.87 -15.28
CA GLU A 172 61.71 47.58 -14.20
C GLU A 172 61.14 48.07 -12.87
N THR A 173 61.05 47.21 -11.87
CA THR A 173 60.96 47.67 -10.47
C THR A 173 61.95 46.90 -9.59
N ASP A 174 63.03 47.63 -9.33
CA ASP A 174 64.04 47.44 -8.30
C ASP A 174 63.47 47.70 -6.90
N GLY A 175 64.11 47.14 -5.85
CA GLY A 175 64.05 47.71 -4.50
C GLY A 175 63.22 47.02 -3.41
N GLY A 176 63.85 46.09 -2.70
CA GLY A 176 64.29 46.33 -1.31
C GLY A 176 63.28 46.44 -0.14
N ASN A 177 63.38 45.44 0.75
CA ASN A 177 63.74 45.57 2.18
C ASN A 177 62.68 45.85 3.30
N SER A 178 62.78 44.99 4.33
CA SER A 178 62.51 45.17 5.78
C SER A 178 61.08 45.46 6.23
N GLY A 179 60.55 44.90 7.33
CA GLY A 179 61.12 44.04 8.36
C GLY A 179 60.15 43.91 9.55
N SER A 180 60.54 43.02 10.47
CA SER A 180 60.31 43.09 11.92
C SER A 180 58.92 42.72 12.49
N GLU A 181 58.84 41.49 13.02
CA GLU A 181 57.95 41.13 14.15
C GLU A 181 58.52 41.68 15.47
N PRO A 182 57.65 41.97 16.45
CA PRO A 182 58.06 41.87 17.86
C PRO A 182 57.08 41.06 18.73
N ASN A 183 57.68 40.32 19.68
CA ASN A 183 57.08 39.93 20.95
C ASN A 183 57.00 41.13 21.90
#